data_AF-A0A7J5WRI7-F1
#
_entry.id   AF-A0A7J5WRI7-F1
#
_cell.length_a   1.000
_cell.length_b   1.000
_cell.length_c   1.000
_cell.angle_alpha   90.00
_cell.angle_beta   90.00
_cell.angle_gamma   90.00
#
_symmetry.space_group_name_H-M   'P 1'
#
loop_
_entity.id
_entity.type
_entity.pdbx_description
1 polymer ?
#
loop_
_entity_poly.entity_id
_entity_poly.type
_entity_poly.pdbx_seq_one_letter_code
_entity_poly.pdbx_strand_id
1 'polypeptide(L)'
;MALLLHIDTATAYAGVCLSLNGKVLAMKEHADQKNHAAFLQPAIQEIMKMAGKSLANIDAIAVTAGPGSYTGIRVGLSSAKG
;
A
#
# COMPACT_ATOMS: atom_id res chain seq x y z
N MET A 1 1.55 -20.35 -0.38
CA MET A 1 0.66 -19.33 -0.95
C MET A 1 1.11 -17.99 -0.36
N ALA A 2 1.39 -16.98 -1.17
CA ALA A 2 1.96 -15.71 -0.69
C ALA A 2 0.90 -14.60 -0.68
N LEU A 3 0.61 -14.02 0.50
CA LEU A 3 -0.20 -12.84 0.70
C LEU A 3 0.72 -11.62 0.76
N LEU A 4 0.62 -10.74 -0.24
CA LEU A 4 1.50 -9.58 -0.40
C LEU A 4 0.69 -8.29 -0.34
N LEU A 5 1.20 -7.33 0.43
CA LEU A 5 0.73 -5.95 0.44
C LEU A 5 1.62 -5.10 -0.47
N HIS A 6 1.02 -4.36 -1.39
CA HIS A 6 1.70 -3.46 -2.32
C HIS A 6 1.38 -2.02 -1.95
N ILE A 7 2.39 -1.16 -1.92
CA ILE A 7 2.26 0.27 -1.63
C ILE A 7 2.96 1.07 -2.73
N ASP A 8 2.23 1.97 -3.38
CA ASP A 8 2.79 2.93 -4.32
C ASP A 8 2.39 4.34 -3.91
N THR A 9 3.38 5.21 -3.73
CA THR A 9 3.19 6.64 -3.46
C THR A 9 4.18 7.48 -4.28
N ALA A 10 4.75 6.93 -5.34
CA ALA A 10 5.82 7.59 -6.10
C ALA A 10 5.31 8.70 -7.01
N THR A 11 4.02 8.75 -7.32
CA THR A 11 3.45 9.72 -8.29
C THR A 11 2.44 10.66 -7.64
N ALA A 12 1.59 11.30 -8.45
CA ALA A 12 0.45 12.08 -7.96
C ALA A 12 -0.59 11.21 -7.24
N TYR A 13 -0.56 9.89 -7.47
CA TYR A 13 -1.46 8.92 -6.84
C TYR A 13 -0.75 8.18 -5.71
N ALA A 14 -1.52 7.85 -4.67
CA ALA A 14 -1.17 6.86 -3.68
C ALA A 14 -2.10 5.66 -3.85
N GLY A 15 -1.55 4.45 -3.80
CA GLY A 15 -2.28 3.22 -3.96
C GLY A 15 -1.80 2.15 -3.00
N VAL A 16 -2.75 1.34 -2.54
CA VAL A 16 -2.47 0.12 -1.77
C VAL A 16 -3.25 -1.03 -2.36
N CYS A 17 -2.60 -2.19 -2.49
CA CYS A 17 -3.21 -3.39 -3.07
C CYS A 17 -2.82 -4.61 -2.26
N LEU A 18 -3.80 -5.48 -1.98
CA LEU A 18 -3.58 -6.78 -1.36
C LEU A 18 -3.73 -7.86 -2.43
N SER A 19 -2.73 -8.73 -2.55
CA SER A 19 -2.75 -9.84 -3.50
C SER A 19 -2.45 -11.18 -2.83
N LEU A 20 -3.08 -12.25 -3.31
CA LEU A 20 -2.83 -13.62 -2.89
C LEU A 20 -2.42 -14.44 -4.11
N ASN A 21 -1.17 -14.91 -4.13
CA ASN A 21 -0.59 -15.65 -5.26
C ASN A 21 -0.75 -14.92 -6.61
N GLY A 22 -0.47 -13.62 -6.63
CA GLY A 22 -0.57 -12.79 -7.83
C GLY A 22 -2.00 -12.40 -8.23
N LYS A 23 -3.04 -12.84 -7.50
CA LYS A 23 -4.42 -12.38 -7.71
C LYS A 23 -4.75 -11.24 -6.75
N VAL A 24 -5.25 -10.13 -7.28
CA VAL A 24 -5.71 -8.99 -6.47
C VAL A 24 -6.95 -9.39 -5.68
N LEU A 25 -6.93 -9.16 -4.37
CA LEU A 25 -8.06 -9.36 -3.47
C LEU A 25 -8.82 -8.05 -3.22
N ALA A 26 -8.08 -6.96 -3.03
CA ALA A 26 -8.63 -5.63 -2.78
C ALA A 26 -7.58 -4.56 -3.11
N MET A 27 -8.02 -3.39 -3.54
CA MET A 27 -7.17 -2.24 -3.84
C MET A 27 -7.90 -0.95 -3.49
N LYS A 28 -7.15 0.06 -3.08
CA LYS A 28 -7.60 1.44 -2.99
C LYS A 28 -6.54 2.38 -3.54
N GLU A 29 -7.00 3.48 -4.12
CA GLU A 29 -6.14 4.56 -4.61
C GLU A 29 -6.71 5.93 -4.25
N HIS A 30 -5.84 6.92 -4.23
CA HIS A 30 -6.16 8.30 -3.96
C HIS A 30 -5.28 9.24 -4.79
N ALA A 31 -5.90 10.25 -5.40
CA ALA A 31 -5.23 11.16 -6.33
C ALA A 31 -4.65 12.43 -5.66
N ASP A 32 -4.69 12.54 -4.34
CA ASP A 32 -4.22 13.72 -3.62
C ASP A 32 -2.84 13.51 -3.00
N GLN A 33 -1.82 13.98 -3.71
CA GLN A 33 -0.42 13.90 -3.32
C GLN A 33 -0.10 14.46 -1.93
N LYS A 34 -0.83 15.49 -1.47
CA LYS A 34 -0.55 16.12 -0.17
C LYS A 34 -1.01 15.25 0.99
N ASN A 35 -1.96 14.35 0.74
CA ASN A 35 -2.62 13.54 1.75
C ASN A 35 -2.22 12.05 1.69
N HIS A 36 -1.18 11.69 0.94
CA HIS A 36 -0.68 10.31 0.84
C HIS A 36 -0.44 9.66 2.20
N ALA A 37 0.22 10.36 3.13
CA ALA A 37 0.52 9.82 4.46
C ALA A 37 -0.76 9.56 5.29
N ALA A 38 -1.74 10.45 5.20
CA ALA A 38 -3.02 10.30 5.90
C ALA A 38 -3.91 9.23 5.26
N PHE A 39 -3.75 8.99 3.95
CA PHE A 39 -4.51 7.99 3.20
C PHE A 39 -4.03 6.55 3.44
N LEU A 40 -2.71 6.32 3.52
CA LEU A 40 -2.14 4.96 3.49
C LEU A 40 -2.66 4.05 4.59
N GLN A 41 -2.57 4.47 5.86
CA GLN A 41 -2.94 3.60 6.98
C GLN A 41 -4.43 3.23 7.00
N PRO A 42 -5.37 4.19 6.84
CA PRO A 42 -6.79 3.87 6.68
C PRO A 42 -7.05 2.94 5.49
N ALA A 43 -6.42 3.20 4.33
CA ALA A 43 -6.62 2.38 3.14
C ALA A 43 -6.14 0.94 3.34
N ILE A 44 -4.99 0.74 4.01
CA ILE A 44 -4.47 -0.60 4.36
C ILE A 44 -5.47 -1.32 5.27
N GLN A 45 -5.95 -0.67 6.33
CA GLN A 45 -6.92 -1.28 7.26
C GLN A 45 -8.22 -1.69 6.53
N GLU A 46 -8.72 -0.85 5.63
CA GLU A 46 -9.92 -1.14 4.87
C GLU A 46 -9.74 -2.31 3.91
N ILE A 47 -8.66 -2.37 3.11
CA ILE A 47 -8.44 -3.49 2.18
C ILE A 47 -8.22 -4.81 2.94
N MET A 48 -7.60 -4.77 4.11
CA MET A 48 -7.43 -5.95 4.96
C MET A 48 -8.77 -6.44 5.51
N LYS A 49 -9.63 -5.51 5.94
CA LYS A 49 -11.00 -5.81 6.36
C LYS A 49 -11.85 -6.38 5.22
N MET A 50 -11.78 -5.79 4.03
CA MET A 50 -12.48 -6.26 2.83
C MET A 50 -12.07 -7.69 2.45
N ALA A 51 -10.78 -8.01 2.59
CA ALA A 51 -10.24 -9.34 2.31
C ALA A 51 -10.41 -10.34 3.47
N GLY A 52 -10.93 -9.90 4.62
CA GLY A 52 -11.04 -10.74 5.82
C GLY A 52 -9.68 -11.25 6.32
N LYS A 53 -8.62 -10.45 6.20
CA LYS A 53 -7.25 -10.78 6.61
C LYS A 53 -6.77 -9.87 7.74
N SER A 54 -5.84 -10.36 8.53
CA SER A 54 -5.11 -9.54 9.51
C SER A 54 -3.71 -9.19 8.97
N LEU A 55 -3.10 -8.11 9.46
CA LEU A 55 -1.73 -7.73 9.07
C LEU A 55 -0.71 -8.84 9.36
N ALA A 56 -0.96 -9.67 10.38
CA ALA A 56 -0.10 -10.82 10.70
C ALA A 56 -0.14 -11.94 9.65
N ASN A 57 -1.09 -11.91 8.71
CA ASN A 57 -1.16 -12.85 7.59
C ASN A 57 -0.30 -12.43 6.39
N ILE A 58 0.28 -11.23 6.39
CA ILE A 58 1.08 -10.72 5.27
C ILE A 58 2.46 -11.36 5.31
N ASP A 59 2.86 -11.97 4.19
CA ASP A 59 4.16 -12.61 4.05
C ASP A 59 5.26 -11.60 3.69
N ALA A 60 4.93 -10.58 2.90
CA ALA A 60 5.84 -9.49 2.57
C ALA A 60 5.09 -8.21 2.13
N ILE A 61 5.78 -7.08 2.25
CA ILE A 61 5.33 -5.77 1.77
C ILE A 61 6.22 -5.33 0.60
N ALA A 62 5.61 -5.08 -0.54
CA ALA A 62 6.26 -4.50 -1.72
C ALA A 62 5.99 -2.99 -1.76
N VAL A 63 7.04 -2.20 -1.96
CA VAL A 63 6.95 -0.74 -2.02
C VAL A 63 7.64 -0.23 -3.28
N THR A 64 7.02 0.71 -3.99
CA THR A 64 7.62 1.36 -5.16
C THR A 64 8.87 2.14 -4.77
N ALA A 65 10.02 1.78 -5.36
CA ALA A 65 11.31 2.42 -5.12
C ALA A 65 11.59 3.66 -6.02
N GLY A 66 10.66 4.00 -6.92
CA GLY A 66 10.77 5.09 -7.89
C GLY A 66 11.05 4.60 -9.32
N PRO A 67 11.32 5.51 -10.27
CA PRO A 67 11.47 6.97 -10.09
C PRO A 67 10.16 7.67 -9.71
N GLY A 68 10.24 8.89 -9.17
CA GLY A 68 9.06 9.66 -8.77
C GLY A 68 9.34 10.73 -7.72
N SER A 69 8.28 11.18 -7.03
CA SER A 69 8.33 12.13 -5.93
C SER A 69 9.19 11.58 -4.79
N TYR A 70 10.30 12.25 -4.49
CA TYR A 70 11.21 11.90 -3.40
C TYR A 70 10.46 11.80 -2.05
N THR A 71 9.60 12.78 -1.76
CA THR A 71 8.75 12.77 -0.57
C THR A 71 7.78 11.60 -0.58
N GLY A 72 7.11 11.38 -1.72
CA GLY A 72 6.16 10.28 -1.90
C GLY A 72 6.78 8.90 -1.65
N ILE A 73 7.92 8.61 -2.29
CA ILE A 73 8.65 7.34 -2.12
C ILE A 73 9.02 7.11 -0.64
N ARG A 74 9.50 8.16 0.04
CA ARG A 74 9.87 8.09 1.47
C ARG A 74 8.66 7.84 2.37
N VAL A 75 7.49 8.39 2.03
CA VAL A 75 6.23 8.11 2.75
C VAL A 75 5.88 6.63 2.64
N GLY A 76 5.87 6.05 1.44
CA GLY A 76 5.57 4.63 1.22
C GLY A 76 6.53 3.70 1.98
N LEU A 77 7.84 3.97 1.91
CA LEU A 77 8.85 3.21 2.65
C LEU A 77 8.70 3.33 4.18
N SER A 78 8.38 4.53 4.67
CA SER A 78 8.19 4.77 6.11
C SER A 78 6.93 4.06 6.62
N SER A 79 5.84 4.11 5.85
CA SER A 79 4.59 3.41 6.17
C SER A 79 4.71 1.89 6.12
N ALA A 80 5.59 1.33 5.28
CA ALA A 80 5.85 -0.11 5.25
C ALA A 80 6.72 -0.58 6.42
N LYS A 81 7.60 0.29 6.94
CA LYS A 81 8.52 -0.04 8.03
C LYS A 81 7.87 0.08 9.42
N GLY A 82 6.99 1.07 9.61
CA GLY A 82 6.35 1.39 10.89
C GLY A 82 5.23 0.42 11.23
#